data_AF-A0A8J3LKU7-F1
#
_entry.id   AF-A0A8J3LKU7-F1
#
_cell.length_a   1.000
_cell.length_b   1.000
_cell.length_c   1.000
_cell.angle_alpha   90.00
_cell.angle_beta   90.00
_cell.angle_gamma   90.00
#
_symmetry.space_group_name_H-M   'P 1'
#
loop_
_entity.id
_entity.type
_entity.pdbx_description
1 polymer ?
#
loop_
_entity_poly.entity_id
_entity_poly.type
_entity_poly.pdbx_seq_one_letter_code
_entity_poly.pdbx_strand_id
1 'polypeptide(L)'
;MHWGAYEVFSVLSGLAMVVLAVVPGIKAKDRMWALIAGALYIGYGIYVAKQTSGTFVFPVWIFIIPFGVVIYLIVTLAKRYGAKEGE
;
A
#
# COMPACT_ATOMS: atom_id res chain seq x y z
N MET A 1 12.76 19.75 2.57
CA MET A 1 11.94 18.52 2.65
C MET A 1 10.51 18.95 2.39
N HIS A 2 9.88 18.46 1.32
CA HIS A 2 8.53 18.82 0.92
C HIS A 2 7.64 17.57 0.97
N TRP A 3 6.52 17.64 1.69
CA TRP A 3 5.56 16.54 1.79
C TRP A 3 4.29 16.94 1.04
N GLY A 4 4.21 16.53 -0.22
CA GLY A 4 2.98 16.60 -0.99
C GLY A 4 2.09 15.39 -0.74
N ALA A 5 0.91 15.40 -1.36
CA ALA A 5 -0.05 14.31 -1.24
C ALA A 5 0.54 12.99 -1.75
N TYR A 6 1.33 13.02 -2.82
CA TYR A 6 1.87 11.82 -3.46
C TYR A 6 2.93 11.12 -2.59
N GLU A 7 3.82 11.87 -1.96
CA GLU A 7 4.84 11.34 -1.05
C GLU A 7 4.16 10.69 0.17
N VAL A 8 3.15 11.36 0.74
CA VAL A 8 2.38 10.85 1.87
C VAL A 8 1.65 9.56 1.48
N PHE A 9 0.94 9.54 0.35
CA PHE A 9 0.25 8.34 -0.11
C PHE A 9 1.21 7.19 -0.42
N SER A 10 2.40 7.49 -0.95
CA SER A 10 3.42 6.48 -1.22
C SER A 10 3.86 5.80 0.07
N VAL A 11 4.16 6.59 1.11
CA VAL A 11 4.54 6.06 2.43
C VAL A 11 3.41 5.27 3.07
N LEU A 12 2.16 5.78 3.05
CA LEU A 12 1.00 5.08 3.60
C LEU A 12 0.74 3.74 2.89
N SER A 13 0.89 3.72 1.57
CA SER A 13 0.75 2.49 0.77
C SER A 13 1.82 1.48 1.12
N GLY A 14 3.06 1.93 1.31
CA GLY A 14 4.14 1.06 1.74
C GLY A 14 3.95 0.51 3.16
N LEU A 15 3.43 1.33 4.09
CA LEU A 15 3.06 0.87 5.43
C LEU A 15 1.94 -0.17 5.39
N ALA A 16 0.90 0.04 4.57
CA ALA A 16 -0.19 -0.93 4.40
C ALA A 16 0.33 -2.28 3.89
N MET A 17 1.27 -2.27 2.94
CA MET A 17 1.92 -3.47 2.40
C MET A 17 2.75 -4.21 3.46
N VAL A 18 3.50 -3.48 4.30
CA VAL A 18 4.25 -4.08 5.42
C VAL A 18 3.29 -4.71 6.44
N VAL A 19 2.18 -4.04 6.75
CA VAL A 19 1.14 -4.60 7.63
C VAL A 19 0.50 -5.85 7.02
N LEU A 20 0.25 -5.87 5.71
CA LEU A 20 -0.27 -7.07 5.03
C LEU A 20 0.66 -8.26 5.15
N ALA A 21 1.98 -8.05 5.13
CA ALA A 21 2.93 -9.14 5.26
C ALA A 21 2.85 -9.89 6.60
N VAL A 22 2.38 -9.24 7.66
CA VAL A 22 2.21 -9.86 8.99
C VAL A 22 0.84 -10.52 9.17
N VAL A 23 -0.09 -10.37 8.22
CA VAL A 23 -1.42 -10.96 8.32
C VAL A 23 -1.34 -12.50 8.19
N PRO A 24 -1.99 -13.25 9.11
CA PRO A 24 -2.07 -14.70 9.01
C PRO A 24 -2.91 -15.14 7.81
N GLY A 25 -2.49 -16.20 7.13
CA GLY A 25 -3.17 -16.74 5.95
C GLY A 25 -2.62 -16.29 4.60
N ILE A 26 -1.62 -15.40 4.56
CA ILE A 26 -0.89 -15.04 3.33
C ILE A 26 0.29 -16.00 3.10
N LYS A 27 0.49 -16.44 1.86
CA LYS A 27 1.59 -17.34 1.47
C LYS A 27 2.94 -16.64 1.69
N ALA A 28 3.97 -17.41 2.04
CA ALA A 28 5.31 -16.87 2.33
C ALA A 28 5.89 -16.02 1.17
N LYS A 29 5.68 -16.45 -0.08
CA LYS A 29 6.10 -15.71 -1.27
C LYS A 29 5.43 -14.34 -1.36
N ASP A 30 4.12 -14.28 -1.12
CA ASP A 30 3.34 -13.04 -1.20
C ASP A 30 3.68 -12.09 -0.06
N ARG A 31 3.99 -12.62 1.13
CA ARG A 31 4.53 -11.84 2.26
C ARG A 31 5.87 -11.18 1.92
N MET A 32 6.78 -11.94 1.30
CA MET A 32 8.09 -11.43 0.90
C MET A 32 7.94 -10.29 -0.13
N TRP A 33 7.07 -10.47 -1.13
CA TRP A 33 6.77 -9.40 -2.10
C TRP A 33 6.11 -8.19 -1.46
N ALA A 34 5.20 -8.40 -0.50
CA ALA A 34 4.56 -7.31 0.24
C ALA A 34 5.58 -6.50 1.05
N LEU A 35 6.53 -7.17 1.73
CA LEU A 35 7.61 -6.49 2.46
C LEU A 35 8.53 -5.69 1.52
N ILE A 36 8.98 -6.31 0.42
CA ILE A 36 9.90 -5.67 -0.53
C ILE A 36 9.22 -4.46 -1.18
N ALA A 37 8.03 -4.63 -1.72
CA ALA A 37 7.30 -3.53 -2.34
C ALA A 37 6.90 -2.46 -1.33
N GLY A 38 6.54 -2.84 -0.10
CA GLY A 38 6.26 -1.89 0.97
C GLY A 38 7.47 -1.02 1.34
N ALA A 39 8.65 -1.65 1.49
CA ALA A 39 9.90 -0.95 1.75
C ALA A 39 10.29 0.00 0.60
N LEU A 40 10.09 -0.43 -0.66
CA LEU A 40 10.33 0.41 -1.83
C LEU A 40 9.41 1.63 -1.87
N TYR A 41 8.12 1.47 -1.56
CA TYR A 41 7.17 2.59 -1.49
C TYR A 41 7.53 3.59 -0.38
N ILE A 42 7.85 3.12 0.82
CA ILE A 42 8.29 3.98 1.93
C ILE A 42 9.58 4.72 1.55
N GLY A 43 10.57 3.97 1.05
CA GLY A 43 11.86 4.52 0.66
C GLY A 43 11.73 5.56 -0.44
N TYR A 44 10.90 5.30 -1.45
CA TYR A 44 10.67 6.22 -2.56
C TYR A 44 9.94 7.50 -2.12
N GLY A 45 8.88 7.39 -1.30
CA GLY A 45 8.18 8.55 -0.74
C GLY A 45 9.12 9.44 0.08
N ILE A 46 9.96 8.85 0.94
CA ILE A 46 10.96 9.60 1.73
C ILE A 46 12.04 10.21 0.83
N TYR A 47 12.51 9.47 -0.18
CA TYR A 47 13.51 9.94 -1.12
C TYR A 47 13.03 11.19 -1.88
N VAL A 48 11.83 11.15 -2.45
CA VAL A 48 11.24 12.30 -3.16
C VAL A 48 10.97 13.44 -2.18
N ALA A 49 10.45 13.16 -0.98
CA ALA A 49 10.21 14.20 0.03
C ALA A 49 11.48 14.95 0.46
N LYS A 50 12.66 14.30 0.39
CA LYS A 50 13.95 14.91 0.72
C LYS A 50 14.51 15.79 -0.39
N GLN A 51 14.02 15.67 -1.62
CA GLN A 51 14.50 16.49 -2.72
C GLN A 51 13.93 17.92 -2.62
N THR A 52 14.81 18.91 -2.82
CA THR A 52 14.50 20.34 -2.72
C THR A 52 14.40 21.02 -4.09
N SER A 53 14.78 20.33 -5.17
CA SER A 53 14.70 20.84 -6.54
C SER A 53 14.64 19.68 -7.54
N GLY A 54 13.62 19.67 -8.39
CA GLY A 54 13.41 18.67 -9.45
C GLY A 54 11.92 18.34 -9.61
N THR A 55 11.41 18.36 -10.84
CA THR A 55 10.05 17.93 -11.16
C THR A 55 10.02 16.40 -11.17
N PHE A 56 9.64 15.79 -10.05
CA PHE A 56 9.38 14.35 -10.00
C PHE A 56 7.90 14.11 -10.24
N VAL A 57 7.62 13.36 -11.31
CA VAL A 57 6.26 12.97 -11.65
C VAL A 57 6.01 11.65 -10.95
N PHE A 58 5.22 11.68 -9.87
CA PHE A 58 4.67 10.44 -9.32
C PHE A 58 3.74 9.83 -10.37
N PRO A 59 4.04 8.63 -10.90
CA PRO A 59 3.17 8.01 -11.87
C PRO A 59 1.87 7.61 -11.16
N VAL A 60 0.72 8.16 -11.56
CA VAL A 60 -0.57 7.94 -10.85
C VAL A 60 -0.91 6.45 -10.69
N TRP A 61 -0.46 5.61 -11.63
CA TRP A 61 -0.67 4.15 -11.60
C TRP A 61 -0.05 3.45 -10.41
N ILE A 62 0.97 4.01 -9.75
CA ILE A 62 1.52 3.41 -8.53
C ILE A 62 0.49 3.38 -7.39
N PHE A 63 -0.50 4.26 -7.42
CA PHE A 63 -1.57 4.32 -6.43
C PHE A 63 -2.74 3.37 -6.75
N ILE A 64 -2.85 2.86 -7.98
CA ILE A 64 -3.92 1.89 -8.33
C ILE A 64 -3.79 0.62 -7.51
N ILE A 65 -2.56 0.18 -7.22
CA ILE A 65 -2.30 -1.02 -6.43
C ILE A 65 -2.86 -0.89 -5.00
N PRO A 66 -2.50 0.13 -4.19
CA PRO A 66 -3.05 0.29 -2.84
C PRO A 66 -4.56 0.52 -2.83
N PHE A 67 -5.12 1.33 -3.75
CA PHE A 67 -6.58 1.50 -3.84
C PHE A 67 -7.29 0.18 -4.22
N GLY A 68 -6.77 -0.55 -5.20
CA GLY A 68 -7.29 -1.85 -5.61
C GLY A 68 -7.24 -2.88 -4.48
N VAL A 69 -6.16 -2.88 -3.68
CA VAL A 69 -6.02 -3.75 -2.50
C VAL A 69 -7.04 -3.37 -1.42
N VAL A 70 -7.22 -2.09 -1.12
CA VAL A 70 -8.24 -1.64 -0.15
C VAL A 70 -9.64 -2.04 -0.60
N ILE A 71 -9.98 -1.83 -1.87
CA ILE A 71 -11.27 -2.25 -2.44
C ILE A 71 -11.45 -3.77 -2.32
N TYR A 72 -10.43 -4.55 -2.71
CA TYR A 72 -10.46 -6.00 -2.61
C TYR A 72 -10.65 -6.49 -1.17
N LEU A 73 -9.97 -5.87 -0.20
CA LEU A 73 -10.10 -6.20 1.21
C LEU A 73 -11.50 -5.85 1.74
N ILE A 74 -12.02 -4.67 1.41
CA ILE A 74 -13.38 -4.26 1.80
C ILE A 74 -14.41 -5.25 1.24
N VAL A 75 -14.33 -5.60 -0.05
CA VAL A 75 -15.25 -6.56 -0.68
C VAL A 75 -15.14 -7.95 -0.04
N THR A 76 -13.92 -8.40 0.26
CA THR A 76 -13.69 -9.71 0.88
C THR A 76 -14.21 -9.77 2.31
N LEU A 77 -14.01 -8.70 3.09
CA LEU A 77 -14.56 -8.57 4.43
C LEU A 77 -16.09 -8.49 4.38
N ALA A 78 -16.66 -7.66 3.52
CA ALA A 78 -18.12 -7.54 3.36
C ALA A 78 -18.78 -8.89 3.01
N LYS A 79 -18.17 -9.69 2.12
CA LYS A 79 -18.65 -11.05 1.83
C LYS A 79 -18.57 -11.99 3.03
N ARG A 80 -17.51 -11.91 3.83
CA ARG A 80 -17.36 -12.75 5.05
C ARG A 80 -18.34 -12.38 6.15
N TYR A 81 -18.62 -11.09 6.34
CA TYR A 81 -19.59 -10.63 7.35
C TYR A 81 -21.04 -10.86 6.89
N GLY A 82 -21.36 -10.59 5.62
CA GLY A 82 -22.69 -10.88 5.07
C GLY A 82 -23.01 -12.38 5.04
N ALA A 83 -22.01 -13.26 4.89
CA ALA A 83 -22.20 -14.70 5.01
C ALA A 83 -22.49 -15.18 6.45
N LYS A 84 -22.08 -14.42 7.48
CA LYS A 84 -22.32 -14.76 8.89
C LYS A 84 -23.68 -14.34 9.43
N GLU A 85 -24.40 -13.44 8.76
CA GLU A 85 -25.78 -13.06 9.15
C GLU A 85 -26.85 -13.99 8.57
N GLY A 86 -26.47 -14.91 7.67
CA GLY A 86 -27.37 -15.85 7.00
C GLY A 86 -27.32 -17.31 7.51
N GLU A 87 -26.48 -17.61 8.51
CA GLU A 87 -26.48 -18.88 9.28
C GLU A 87 -27.17 -18.66 10.64
#